data_AF-A0A1E7EWI8-F1
#
_entry.id   AF-A0A1E7EWI8-F1
#
_cell.length_a   1.000
_cell.length_b   1.000
_cell.length_c   1.000
_cell.angle_alpha   90.00
_cell.angle_beta   90.00
_cell.angle_gamma   90.00
#
_symmetry.space_group_name_H-M   'P 1'
#
loop_
_entity.id
_entity.type
_entity.pdbx_description
1 polymer ?
#
loop_
_entity_poly.entity_id
_entity_poly.type
_entity_poly.pdbx_seq_one_letter_code
_entity_poly.pdbx_strand_id
1 'polypeptide(L)'
;MTLNALSNATWPGRCQTLMWPSSSSSLPFDDDHNRSNKKKNVRFYLDGAHTPQSLDATVEWFRSKSNSSSSSNGTGSGETDGGGSGSGGGDEKPQSSQSSPPVLPILVFNCSHERNPVELLELLLKHQSGFSRVYFAQSDTSRPSPIAKASAESFLKERGITIREELLSDEGKKTDDDSEGEIEGKMNTKTTTTTWQETLAIIWKHLLIQSTADTKSTSASALVSSSQTRDQDSSSIIRCNMTANEIVQEISLLVQQQQKRKDRGEDDDDDDDSKTTLPLQEVFVTGSLYLVGSFLTALGWTEESSPT
;
A
#
# COMPACT_ATOMS: atom_id res chain seq x y z
N MET A 1 26.04 22.49 -20.85
CA MET A 1 25.13 22.12 -19.74
C MET A 1 23.93 21.42 -20.33
N THR A 2 23.86 20.08 -20.39
CA THR A 2 22.65 19.45 -20.99
C THR A 2 22.30 18.07 -20.44
N LEU A 3 23.21 17.09 -20.38
CA LEU A 3 22.85 15.72 -19.94
C LEU A 3 23.06 15.47 -18.44
N ASN A 4 24.17 15.95 -17.86
CA ASN A 4 24.44 15.77 -16.43
C ASN A 4 23.44 16.50 -15.52
N ALA A 5 22.83 17.58 -16.01
CA ALA A 5 21.78 18.29 -15.26
C ALA A 5 20.48 17.48 -15.22
N LEU A 6 20.19 16.70 -16.27
CA LEU A 6 19.01 15.84 -16.33
C LEU A 6 19.20 14.56 -15.52
N SER A 7 20.41 13.99 -15.49
CA SER A 7 20.70 12.79 -14.68
C SER A 7 20.56 13.04 -13.18
N ASN A 8 20.76 14.29 -12.74
CA ASN A 8 20.74 14.67 -11.34
C ASN A 8 19.43 15.40 -10.96
N ALA A 9 18.51 15.59 -11.91
CA ALA A 9 17.24 16.26 -11.63
C ALA A 9 16.34 15.35 -10.79
N THR A 10 15.95 15.83 -9.60
CA THR A 10 15.00 15.16 -8.71
C THR A 10 13.75 16.01 -8.60
N TRP A 11 12.58 15.37 -8.73
CA TRP A 11 11.28 16.04 -8.69
C TRP A 11 10.52 15.49 -7.48
N PRO A 12 10.54 16.19 -6.33
CA PRO A 12 9.89 15.70 -5.12
C PRO A 12 8.43 15.31 -5.38
N GLY A 13 8.06 14.13 -4.90
CA GLY A 13 6.74 13.56 -5.08
C GLY A 13 6.41 13.03 -6.48
N ARG A 14 7.42 12.80 -7.33
CA ARG A 14 7.30 12.08 -8.61
C ARG A 14 8.22 10.87 -8.63
N CYS A 15 7.63 9.68 -8.73
CA CYS A 15 8.33 8.40 -8.75
C CYS A 15 9.45 8.32 -7.70
N GLN A 16 9.17 8.83 -6.49
CA GLN A 16 10.15 8.96 -5.43
C GLN A 16 10.11 7.74 -4.51
N THR A 17 11.25 7.13 -4.26
CA THR A 17 11.39 6.01 -3.32
C THR A 17 12.10 6.47 -2.06
N LEU A 18 11.48 6.25 -0.90
CA LEU A 18 12.09 6.52 0.40
C LEU A 18 12.17 5.23 1.22
N MET A 19 13.32 4.99 1.83
CA MET A 19 13.45 3.96 2.86
C MET A 19 13.11 4.60 4.19
N TRP A 20 12.25 3.95 4.97
CA TRP A 20 11.97 4.42 6.32
C TRP A 20 13.29 4.43 7.11
N PRO A 21 13.70 5.57 7.70
CA PRO A 21 14.99 5.66 8.38
C PRO A 21 15.06 4.64 9.51
N SER A 22 16.06 3.76 9.45
CA SER A 22 16.30 2.77 10.51
C SER A 22 16.75 3.43 11.82
N SER A 23 17.19 4.68 11.73
CA SER A 23 17.90 5.41 12.78
C SER A 23 17.39 6.85 12.92
N SER A 24 16.07 7.07 12.92
CA SER A 24 15.52 8.30 13.53
C SER A 24 15.69 8.22 15.06
N SER A 25 16.95 8.16 15.50
CA SER A 25 17.43 8.25 16.86
C SER A 25 17.33 9.70 17.30
N SER A 26 16.13 10.15 17.65
CA SER A 26 15.92 11.31 18.52
C SER A 26 14.48 11.36 19.02
N LEU A 27 13.98 10.28 19.62
CA LEU A 27 13.16 10.50 20.81
C LEU A 27 14.14 10.69 21.97
N PRO A 28 14.12 11.83 22.68
CA PRO A 28 15.20 12.27 23.56
C PRO A 28 15.33 11.50 24.89
N PHE A 29 14.89 10.23 24.97
CA PHE A 29 14.78 9.51 26.25
C PHE A 29 15.25 8.05 26.28
N ASP A 30 15.78 7.47 25.19
CA ASP A 30 16.27 6.08 25.22
C ASP A 30 17.81 6.03 25.09
N ASP A 31 18.49 6.09 26.24
CA ASP A 31 19.96 6.04 26.39
C ASP A 31 20.45 4.58 26.55
N ASP A 32 20.04 3.68 25.64
CA ASP A 32 20.42 2.25 25.70
C ASP A 32 21.36 1.89 24.54
N HIS A 33 22.65 1.86 24.85
CA HIS A 33 23.79 1.73 23.93
C HIS A 33 23.97 0.35 23.27
N ASN A 34 23.06 -0.61 23.46
CA ASN A 34 23.25 -1.99 22.97
C ASN A 34 22.17 -2.50 21.99
N ARG A 35 21.40 -1.60 21.36
CA ARG A 35 20.46 -1.98 20.30
C ARG A 35 21.18 -2.11 18.96
N SER A 36 21.52 -3.36 18.62
CA SER A 36 21.88 -3.76 17.26
C SER A 36 20.93 -3.15 16.23
N ASN A 37 21.48 -2.64 15.12
CA ASN A 37 20.80 -1.98 14.00
C ASN A 37 19.62 -2.83 13.44
N LYS A 38 18.46 -2.83 14.10
CA LYS A 38 17.22 -3.40 13.56
C LYS A 38 16.73 -2.46 12.47
N LYS A 39 17.17 -2.74 11.24
CA LYS A 39 16.73 -2.01 10.05
C LYS A 39 15.21 -2.16 9.93
N LYS A 40 14.49 -1.04 9.93
CA LYS A 40 13.04 -1.04 9.70
C LYS A 40 12.80 -1.42 8.24
N ASN A 41 12.03 -2.47 8.02
CA ASN A 41 11.79 -3.06 6.71
C ASN A 41 10.57 -2.41 6.03
N VAL A 42 10.61 -1.09 5.85
CA VAL A 42 9.54 -0.33 5.19
C VAL A 42 10.10 0.53 4.08
N ARG A 43 9.49 0.44 2.91
CA ARG A 43 9.81 1.24 1.74
C ARG A 43 8.56 1.97 1.26
N PHE A 44 8.70 3.27 1.02
CA PHE A 44 7.66 4.12 0.50
C PHE A 44 7.92 4.43 -0.96
N TYR A 45 6.87 4.36 -1.77
CA TYR A 45 6.82 4.72 -3.17
C TYR A 45 5.80 5.84 -3.33
N LEU A 46 6.25 7.03 -3.67
CA LEU A 46 5.46 8.26 -3.64
C LEU A 46 5.32 8.84 -5.05
N ASP A 47 4.09 9.01 -5.53
CA ASP A 47 3.81 9.79 -6.74
C ASP A 47 2.44 10.47 -6.70
N GLY A 48 2.39 11.77 -6.98
CA GLY A 48 1.14 12.54 -7.04
C GLY A 48 0.28 12.33 -8.30
N ALA A 49 0.40 11.19 -8.99
CA ALA A 49 -0.41 10.82 -10.14
C ALA A 49 -1.90 10.78 -9.78
N HIS A 50 -2.72 11.41 -10.62
CA HIS A 50 -4.15 11.64 -10.33
C HIS A 50 -4.99 11.78 -11.61
N THR A 51 -4.45 11.31 -12.73
CA THR A 51 -5.16 11.10 -14.00
C THR A 51 -4.97 9.65 -14.42
N PRO A 52 -5.87 9.06 -15.22
CA PRO A 52 -5.74 7.69 -15.67
C PRO A 52 -4.36 7.38 -16.28
N GLN A 53 -3.88 8.23 -17.18
CA GLN A 53 -2.60 8.03 -17.87
C GLN A 53 -1.39 8.14 -16.93
N SER A 54 -1.40 9.09 -16.00
CA SER A 54 -0.29 9.23 -15.04
C SER A 54 -0.30 8.12 -14.00
N LEU A 55 -1.48 7.65 -13.60
CA LEU A 55 -1.63 6.58 -12.62
C LEU A 55 -1.18 5.25 -13.20
N ASP A 56 -1.55 4.93 -14.44
CA ASP A 56 -1.11 3.74 -15.16
C ASP A 56 0.44 3.63 -15.19
N ALA A 57 1.11 4.68 -15.67
CA ALA A 57 2.57 4.76 -15.70
C ALA A 57 3.20 4.64 -14.29
N THR A 58 2.56 5.23 -13.28
CA THR A 58 3.05 5.16 -11.89
C THR A 58 2.91 3.75 -11.32
N VAL A 59 1.83 3.04 -11.61
CA VAL A 59 1.66 1.67 -11.13
C VAL A 59 2.68 0.74 -11.79
N GLU A 60 2.96 0.91 -13.08
CA GLU A 60 4.04 0.17 -13.76
C GLU A 60 5.40 0.44 -13.12
N TRP A 61 5.70 1.71 -12.82
CA TRP A 61 6.92 2.09 -12.09
C TRP A 61 7.00 1.42 -10.72
N PHE A 62 5.92 1.47 -9.92
CA PHE A 62 5.84 0.83 -8.62
C PHE A 62 6.13 -0.68 -8.72
N ARG A 63 5.45 -1.39 -9.63
CA ARG A 63 5.65 -2.83 -9.84
C ARG A 63 7.07 -3.19 -10.25
N SER A 64 7.66 -2.40 -11.15
CA SER A 64 9.05 -2.59 -11.59
C SER A 64 10.02 -2.49 -10.42
N LYS A 65 9.82 -1.51 -9.52
CA LYS A 65 10.67 -1.34 -8.33
C LYS A 65 10.43 -2.42 -7.28
N SER A 66 9.19 -2.81 -7.03
CA SER A 66 8.85 -3.91 -6.14
C SER A 66 9.52 -5.22 -6.55
N ASN A 67 9.44 -5.58 -7.83
CA ASN A 67 10.03 -6.82 -8.36
C ASN A 67 11.56 -6.82 -8.39
N SER A 68 12.18 -5.65 -8.62
CA SER A 68 13.64 -5.51 -8.65
C SER A 68 14.28 -5.85 -7.30
N SER A 69 13.54 -5.65 -6.20
CA SER A 69 14.03 -5.92 -4.85
C SER A 69 14.22 -7.40 -4.52
N SER A 70 13.56 -8.29 -5.26
CA SER A 70 13.67 -9.73 -5.09
C SER A 70 14.88 -10.33 -5.81
N SER A 71 15.50 -9.59 -6.75
CA SER A 71 16.45 -10.17 -7.72
C SER A 71 17.92 -9.76 -7.51
N SER A 72 18.24 -8.84 -6.58
CA SER A 72 19.58 -8.22 -6.54
C SER A 72 20.67 -8.98 -5.78
N ASN A 73 20.51 -10.27 -5.48
CA ASN A 73 21.58 -11.11 -4.95
C ASN A 73 22.13 -12.04 -6.05
N GLY A 74 22.95 -11.51 -6.95
CA GLY A 74 23.69 -12.37 -7.87
C GLY A 74 24.34 -11.63 -9.02
N THR A 75 25.66 -11.72 -9.08
CA THR A 75 26.52 -11.42 -10.24
C THR A 75 26.90 -9.95 -10.40
N GLY A 76 27.97 -9.57 -9.70
CA GLY A 76 28.85 -8.52 -10.21
C GLY A 76 29.39 -8.96 -11.56
N SER A 77 28.97 -8.29 -12.62
CA SER A 77 29.55 -8.42 -13.95
C SER A 77 30.92 -7.74 -13.94
N GLY A 78 31.92 -8.45 -13.41
CA GLY A 78 33.30 -8.20 -13.78
C GLY A 78 33.49 -8.70 -15.21
N GLU A 79 33.65 -7.76 -16.14
CA GLU A 79 34.23 -8.05 -17.45
C GLU A 79 35.60 -8.71 -17.23
N THR A 80 35.69 -10.01 -17.48
CA THR A 80 36.98 -10.68 -17.69
C THR A 80 36.93 -11.33 -19.06
N ASP A 81 37.54 -10.62 -20.00
CA ASP A 81 37.94 -11.11 -21.30
C ASP A 81 39.12 -12.08 -21.06
N GLY A 82 38.95 -13.37 -21.38
CA GLY A 82 40.00 -14.36 -21.13
C GLY A 82 39.56 -15.79 -21.37
N GLY A 83 39.79 -16.28 -22.58
CA GLY A 83 39.51 -17.65 -22.99
C GLY A 83 40.26 -18.71 -22.17
N GLY A 84 39.56 -19.81 -21.89
CA GLY A 84 40.13 -21.00 -21.26
C GLY A 84 39.22 -22.20 -21.48
N SER A 85 39.60 -23.06 -22.42
CA SER A 85 38.93 -24.34 -22.69
C SER A 85 39.38 -25.35 -21.63
N GLY A 86 38.47 -25.77 -20.75
CA GLY A 86 38.74 -26.76 -19.72
C GLY A 86 37.49 -27.60 -19.41
N SER A 87 37.45 -28.81 -19.96
CA SER A 87 36.47 -29.85 -19.58
C SER A 87 36.82 -30.42 -18.22
N GLY A 88 35.95 -30.21 -17.23
CA GLY A 88 36.04 -30.85 -15.92
C GLY A 88 34.64 -31.06 -15.35
N GLY A 89 34.15 -32.29 -15.41
CA GLY A 89 32.91 -32.70 -14.75
C GLY A 89 33.12 -32.77 -13.24
N GLY A 90 32.35 -31.97 -12.49
CA GLY A 90 32.30 -32.00 -11.03
C GLY A 90 30.84 -31.87 -10.59
N ASP A 91 30.43 -32.77 -9.69
CA ASP A 91 29.11 -32.84 -9.06
C ASP A 91 28.61 -31.46 -8.60
N GLU A 92 27.66 -30.89 -9.35
CA GLU A 92 26.91 -29.69 -8.94
C GLU A 92 25.95 -30.08 -7.82
N LYS A 93 26.37 -29.78 -6.59
CA LYS A 93 25.51 -29.83 -5.41
C LYS A 93 24.35 -28.84 -5.64
N PRO A 94 23.08 -29.24 -5.47
CA PRO A 94 21.94 -28.35 -5.68
C PRO A 94 22.05 -27.13 -4.77
N GLN A 95 22.29 -25.96 -5.35
CA GLN A 95 22.28 -24.69 -4.64
C GLN A 95 20.89 -24.45 -4.06
N SER A 96 20.80 -24.45 -2.74
CA SER A 96 19.59 -24.08 -2.00
C SER A 96 19.17 -22.66 -2.38
N SER A 97 18.03 -22.55 -3.06
CA SER A 97 17.40 -21.29 -3.44
C SER A 97 17.02 -20.50 -2.19
N GLN A 98 17.77 -19.44 -1.87
CA GLN A 98 17.40 -18.51 -0.81
C GLN A 98 16.10 -17.79 -1.21
N SER A 99 15.00 -18.08 -0.50
CA SER A 99 13.73 -17.42 -0.72
C SER A 99 13.80 -15.96 -0.26
N SER A 100 13.48 -15.01 -1.13
CA SER A 100 13.31 -13.61 -0.75
C SER A 100 12.20 -13.45 0.30
N PRO A 101 12.29 -12.45 1.20
CA PRO A 101 11.24 -12.18 2.18
C PRO A 101 9.89 -11.92 1.48
N PRO A 102 8.77 -12.35 2.09
CA PRO A 102 7.45 -12.02 1.56
C PRO A 102 7.21 -10.51 1.58
N VAL A 103 6.64 -9.98 0.50
CA VAL A 103 6.31 -8.56 0.36
C VAL A 103 4.84 -8.34 0.69
N LEU A 104 4.55 -7.36 1.56
CA LEU A 104 3.18 -6.97 1.90
C LEU A 104 2.92 -5.57 1.34
N PRO A 105 2.25 -5.44 0.19
CA PRO A 105 1.97 -4.13 -0.39
C PRO A 105 0.82 -3.44 0.36
N ILE A 106 0.97 -2.15 0.61
CA ILE A 106 -0.02 -1.23 1.20
C ILE A 106 -0.30 -0.15 0.17
N LEU A 107 -1.58 0.13 -0.07
CA LEU A 107 -2.01 1.30 -0.84
C LEU A 107 -2.41 2.43 0.12
N VAL A 108 -1.93 3.63 -0.16
CA VAL A 108 -2.46 4.87 0.40
C VAL A 108 -2.91 5.74 -0.77
N PHE A 109 -4.21 6.05 -0.80
CA PHE A 109 -4.82 6.76 -1.91
C PHE A 109 -5.69 7.91 -1.43
N ASN A 110 -5.68 8.99 -2.18
CA ASN A 110 -6.68 10.06 -2.10
C ASN A 110 -6.72 10.79 -3.43
N CYS A 111 -7.88 11.22 -3.90
CA CYS A 111 -8.01 12.10 -5.07
C CYS A 111 -8.97 13.25 -4.77
N SER A 112 -8.95 14.33 -5.57
CA SER A 112 -9.96 15.38 -5.41
C SER A 112 -11.33 14.90 -5.89
N HIS A 113 -12.38 15.54 -5.39
CA HIS A 113 -13.77 15.31 -5.83
C HIS A 113 -14.07 15.86 -7.24
N GLU A 114 -13.10 16.50 -7.89
CA GLU A 114 -13.15 16.90 -9.31
C GLU A 114 -12.61 15.79 -10.23
N ARG A 115 -12.37 14.59 -9.71
CA ARG A 115 -11.92 13.42 -10.46
C ARG A 115 -12.96 12.33 -10.39
N ASN A 116 -12.92 11.43 -11.37
CA ASN A 116 -13.71 10.21 -11.33
C ASN A 116 -12.93 9.14 -10.55
N PRO A 117 -13.28 8.87 -9.27
CA PRO A 117 -12.55 7.88 -8.48
C PRO A 117 -12.71 6.45 -9.00
N VAL A 118 -13.81 6.13 -9.69
CA VAL A 118 -14.05 4.76 -10.18
C VAL A 118 -12.98 4.37 -11.19
N GLU A 119 -12.71 5.25 -12.16
CA GLU A 119 -11.66 5.01 -13.17
C GLU A 119 -10.28 4.81 -12.57
N LEU A 120 -9.92 5.66 -11.59
CA LEU A 120 -8.62 5.62 -10.95
C LEU A 120 -8.45 4.35 -10.09
N LEU A 121 -9.48 3.98 -9.34
CA LEU A 121 -9.46 2.80 -8.47
C LEU A 121 -9.51 1.49 -9.28
N GLU A 122 -10.26 1.46 -10.39
CA GLU A 122 -10.25 0.33 -11.34
C GLU A 122 -8.83 0.06 -11.87
N LEU A 123 -8.10 1.11 -12.26
CA LEU A 123 -6.71 0.98 -12.71
C LEU A 123 -5.81 0.40 -11.62
N LEU A 124 -5.94 0.88 -10.38
CA LEU A 124 -5.17 0.36 -9.25
C LEU A 124 -5.45 -1.13 -9.02
N LEU A 125 -6.70 -1.57 -9.10
CA LEU A 125 -7.08 -2.98 -8.94
C LEU A 125 -6.61 -3.84 -10.11
N LYS A 126 -6.79 -3.36 -11.35
CA LYS A 126 -6.39 -4.07 -12.57
C LYS A 126 -4.89 -4.38 -12.58
N HIS A 127 -4.09 -3.40 -12.17
CA HIS A 127 -2.64 -3.54 -12.21
C HIS A 127 -2.06 -4.10 -10.91
N GLN A 128 -2.78 -4.05 -9.78
CA GLN A 128 -2.29 -4.58 -8.50
C GLN A 128 -3.46 -5.03 -7.60
N SER A 129 -3.88 -6.29 -7.73
CA SER A 129 -4.99 -6.86 -6.96
C SER A 129 -4.62 -7.34 -5.55
N GLY A 130 -3.37 -7.15 -5.12
CA GLY A 130 -2.81 -7.81 -3.93
C GLY A 130 -2.56 -6.92 -2.71
N PHE A 131 -3.13 -5.71 -2.64
CA PHE A 131 -2.90 -4.82 -1.49
C PHE A 131 -3.42 -5.44 -0.19
N SER A 132 -2.50 -5.70 0.75
CA SER A 132 -2.82 -6.23 2.07
C SER A 132 -3.63 -5.24 2.92
N ARG A 133 -3.42 -3.95 2.70
CA ARG A 133 -4.09 -2.84 3.36
C ARG A 133 -4.31 -1.69 2.39
N VAL A 134 -5.41 -0.98 2.57
CA VAL A 134 -5.78 0.19 1.78
C VAL A 134 -6.20 1.31 2.71
N TYR A 135 -5.53 2.46 2.59
CA TYR A 135 -5.83 3.66 3.35
C TYR A 135 -6.39 4.73 2.41
N PHE A 136 -7.63 5.16 2.66
CA PHE A 136 -8.19 6.37 2.06
C PHE A 136 -7.88 7.54 2.97
N ALA A 137 -6.80 8.25 2.65
CA ALA A 137 -6.21 9.26 3.50
C ALA A 137 -6.93 10.61 3.38
N GLN A 138 -6.92 11.37 4.46
CA GLN A 138 -7.23 12.80 4.41
C GLN A 138 -6.05 13.56 3.81
N SER A 139 -6.35 14.66 3.12
CA SER A 139 -5.33 15.64 2.75
C SER A 139 -5.37 16.74 3.81
N ASP A 140 -4.24 17.00 4.48
CA ASP A 140 -4.13 18.05 5.50
C ASP A 140 -4.48 19.43 4.92
N THR A 141 -4.29 19.58 3.61
CA THR A 141 -4.73 20.73 2.84
C THR A 141 -5.77 20.27 1.83
N SER A 142 -7.04 20.62 2.09
CA SER A 142 -8.11 20.41 1.12
C SER A 142 -8.32 21.70 0.35
N ARG A 143 -8.14 21.65 -0.97
CA ARG A 143 -8.53 22.76 -1.84
C ARG A 143 -10.06 22.88 -1.78
N PRO A 144 -10.62 24.08 -1.48
CA PRO A 144 -12.06 24.27 -1.54
C PRO A 144 -12.57 23.98 -2.96
N SER A 145 -13.42 22.98 -3.04
CA SER A 145 -14.19 22.54 -4.19
C SER A 145 -15.37 23.43 -4.56
N PRO A 146 -15.52 24.04 -5.77
CA PRO A 146 -16.82 24.60 -6.14
C PRO A 146 -17.87 23.53 -6.48
N ILE A 147 -17.47 22.26 -6.64
CA ILE A 147 -18.37 21.17 -7.04
C ILE A 147 -18.91 20.45 -5.80
N ALA A 148 -20.22 20.20 -5.75
CA ALA A 148 -20.81 19.37 -4.71
C ALA A 148 -20.19 17.97 -4.72
N LYS A 149 -19.98 17.39 -3.54
CA LYS A 149 -19.46 16.01 -3.43
C LYS A 149 -20.53 15.05 -3.94
N ALA A 150 -20.23 14.34 -5.02
CA ALA A 150 -21.07 13.25 -5.51
C ALA A 150 -20.99 12.05 -4.55
N SER A 151 -22.09 11.31 -4.41
CA SER A 151 -22.15 10.09 -3.60
C SER A 151 -21.48 8.92 -4.32
N ALA A 152 -21.08 7.89 -3.56
CA ALA A 152 -20.55 6.65 -4.13
C ALA A 152 -21.57 6.01 -5.10
N GLU A 153 -22.85 5.99 -4.71
CA GLU A 153 -23.95 5.50 -5.55
C GLU A 153 -24.01 6.19 -6.92
N SER A 154 -23.84 7.52 -6.95
CA SER A 154 -23.86 8.27 -8.22
C SER A 154 -22.76 7.80 -9.16
N PHE A 155 -21.52 7.66 -8.65
CA PHE A 155 -20.38 7.21 -9.44
C PHE A 155 -20.53 5.76 -9.92
N LEU A 156 -21.02 4.88 -9.05
CA LEU A 156 -21.23 3.46 -9.38
C LEU A 156 -22.32 3.29 -10.45
N LYS A 157 -23.43 4.03 -10.35
CA LYS A 157 -24.50 4.02 -11.37
C LYS A 157 -24.01 4.52 -12.72
N GLU A 158 -23.23 5.60 -12.74
CA GLU A 158 -22.67 6.14 -13.98
C GLU A 158 -21.83 5.11 -14.74
N ARG A 159 -21.11 4.24 -14.01
CA ARG A 159 -20.32 3.15 -14.59
C ARG A 159 -21.08 1.84 -14.78
N GLY A 160 -22.39 1.80 -14.49
CA GLY A 160 -23.21 0.59 -14.61
C GLY A 160 -22.85 -0.51 -13.60
N ILE A 161 -22.17 -0.17 -12.50
CA ILE A 161 -21.80 -1.12 -11.46
C ILE A 161 -23.03 -1.40 -10.58
N THR A 162 -23.34 -2.68 -10.38
CA THR A 162 -24.45 -3.09 -9.52
C THR A 162 -24.17 -2.68 -8.08
N ILE A 163 -25.05 -1.83 -7.54
CA ILE A 163 -24.94 -1.35 -6.16
C ILE A 163 -25.40 -2.42 -5.19
N ARG A 164 -24.62 -2.55 -4.12
CA ARG A 164 -24.86 -3.43 -2.99
C ARG A 164 -25.22 -2.59 -1.79
N GLU A 165 -26.51 -2.53 -1.46
CA GLU A 165 -27.06 -1.73 -0.37
C GLU A 165 -26.41 -2.05 0.99
N GLU A 166 -25.95 -3.29 1.17
CA GLU A 166 -25.23 -3.72 2.36
C GLU A 166 -23.90 -2.96 2.57
N LEU A 167 -23.27 -2.48 1.48
CA LEU A 167 -22.03 -1.71 1.54
C LEU A 167 -22.26 -0.21 1.70
N LEU A 168 -23.49 0.26 1.45
CA LEU A 168 -23.90 1.64 1.68
C LEU A 168 -24.35 1.87 3.13
N SER A 169 -24.82 0.82 3.80
CA SER A 169 -25.50 0.91 5.11
C SER A 169 -24.60 0.82 6.34
N ASP A 170 -23.29 0.65 6.17
CA ASP A 170 -22.32 0.52 7.28
C ASP A 170 -22.13 1.83 8.06
N GLU A 171 -22.72 2.93 7.56
CA GLU A 171 -22.65 4.25 8.16
C GLU A 171 -23.71 4.42 9.25
N GLY A 172 -23.35 4.06 10.49
CA GLY A 172 -23.96 4.72 11.64
C GLY A 172 -24.94 3.90 12.48
N LYS A 173 -24.77 2.58 12.58
CA LYS A 173 -25.28 1.87 13.77
C LYS A 173 -24.37 2.12 14.98
N LYS A 174 -24.12 3.39 15.31
CA LYS A 174 -23.68 3.75 16.65
C LYS A 174 -24.88 3.48 17.55
N THR A 175 -24.77 2.45 18.37
CA THR A 175 -25.68 2.20 19.47
C THR A 175 -25.60 3.40 20.40
N ASP A 176 -26.53 4.34 20.24
CA ASP A 176 -26.80 5.38 21.22
C ASP A 176 -27.40 4.68 22.44
N ASP A 177 -26.51 4.19 23.30
CA ASP A 177 -26.80 3.67 24.63
C ASP A 177 -27.03 4.86 25.56
N ASP A 178 -28.17 4.83 26.24
CA ASP A 178 -28.55 5.62 27.42
C ASP A 178 -28.72 7.14 27.27
N SER A 179 -29.85 7.56 26.69
CA SER A 179 -30.53 8.79 27.12
C SER A 179 -32.04 8.70 26.94
N GLU A 180 -32.71 8.09 27.91
CA GLU A 180 -34.17 8.19 28.08
C GLU A 180 -34.54 9.65 28.41
N GLY A 181 -34.98 10.38 27.40
CA GLY A 181 -35.54 11.72 27.54
C GLY A 181 -36.61 11.93 26.49
N GLU A 182 -37.84 11.54 26.82
CA GLU A 182 -39.04 11.82 26.03
C GLU A 182 -39.18 13.32 25.74
N ILE A 183 -38.94 13.72 24.50
CA ILE A 183 -39.50 14.96 23.95
C ILE A 183 -40.16 14.59 22.63
N GLU A 184 -41.48 14.40 22.68
CA GLU A 184 -42.33 14.21 21.51
C GLU A 184 -42.25 15.44 20.58
N GLY A 185 -42.01 15.18 19.30
CA GLY A 185 -42.42 16.12 18.24
C GLY A 185 -41.31 16.86 17.50
N LYS A 186 -40.44 16.13 16.81
CA LYS A 186 -39.90 16.52 15.47
C LYS A 186 -39.07 15.37 14.89
N MET A 187 -39.58 14.73 13.84
CA MET A 187 -38.84 13.77 13.02
C MET A 187 -37.71 14.52 12.29
N ASN A 188 -36.58 14.70 12.97
CA ASN A 188 -35.35 15.18 12.37
C ASN A 188 -34.52 13.94 12.03
N THR A 189 -34.70 13.40 10.82
CA THR A 189 -33.82 12.36 10.28
C THR A 189 -32.44 12.97 10.10
N LYS A 190 -31.58 12.80 11.10
CA LYS A 190 -30.19 13.26 11.10
C LYS A 190 -29.44 12.44 10.06
N THR A 191 -29.39 12.93 8.82
CA THR A 191 -28.56 12.34 7.77
C THR A 191 -27.10 12.56 8.16
N THR A 192 -26.43 11.48 8.55
CA THR A 192 -24.98 11.48 8.72
C THR A 192 -24.36 11.75 7.36
N THR A 193 -23.46 12.74 7.29
CA THR A 193 -22.81 13.11 6.04
C THR A 193 -21.59 12.24 5.84
N THR A 194 -21.64 11.35 4.85
CA THR A 194 -20.51 10.51 4.43
C THR A 194 -19.32 11.38 4.05
N THR A 195 -18.16 11.07 4.60
CA THR A 195 -16.90 11.70 4.23
C THR A 195 -16.47 11.30 2.82
N TRP A 196 -15.53 12.05 2.25
CA TRP A 196 -15.00 11.70 0.92
C TRP A 196 -14.21 10.39 0.96
N GLN A 197 -13.45 10.15 2.03
CA GLN A 197 -12.68 8.93 2.21
C GLN A 197 -13.60 7.70 2.34
N GLU A 198 -14.72 7.82 3.03
CA GLU A 198 -15.76 6.77 3.07
C GLU A 198 -16.37 6.53 1.68
N THR A 199 -16.64 7.60 0.91
CA THR A 199 -17.09 7.48 -0.47
C THR A 199 -16.10 6.67 -1.32
N LEU A 200 -14.81 6.96 -1.24
CA LEU A 200 -13.76 6.21 -1.94
C LEU A 200 -13.70 4.73 -1.50
N ALA A 201 -13.83 4.48 -0.20
CA ALA A 201 -13.83 3.13 0.35
C ALA A 201 -15.02 2.28 -0.11
N ILE A 202 -16.21 2.88 -0.16
CA ILE A 202 -17.41 2.22 -0.68
C ILE A 202 -17.19 1.82 -2.15
N ILE A 203 -16.67 2.74 -2.97
CA ILE A 203 -16.36 2.46 -4.38
C ILE A 203 -15.34 1.31 -4.50
N TRP A 204 -14.26 1.36 -3.73
CA TRP A 204 -13.24 0.31 -3.71
C TRP A 204 -13.81 -1.07 -3.36
N LYS A 205 -14.66 -1.16 -2.33
CA LYS A 205 -15.30 -2.42 -1.93
C LYS A 205 -16.14 -3.01 -3.07
N HIS A 206 -16.91 -2.19 -3.77
CA HIS A 206 -17.72 -2.64 -4.92
C HIS A 206 -16.84 -3.14 -6.06
N LEU A 207 -15.79 -2.39 -6.42
CA LEU A 207 -14.86 -2.78 -7.48
C LEU A 207 -14.11 -4.07 -7.14
N LEU A 208 -13.70 -4.26 -5.89
CA LEU A 208 -13.04 -5.49 -5.45
C LEU A 208 -13.95 -6.70 -5.64
N ILE A 209 -15.21 -6.60 -5.18
CA ILE A 209 -16.21 -7.66 -5.37
C ILE A 209 -16.42 -7.98 -6.85
N GLN A 210 -16.57 -6.95 -7.69
CA GLN A 210 -16.76 -7.13 -9.13
C GLN A 210 -15.57 -7.87 -9.75
N SER A 211 -14.34 -7.46 -9.43
CA SER A 211 -13.13 -8.13 -9.93
C SER A 211 -13.02 -9.60 -9.53
N THR A 212 -13.47 -9.96 -8.32
CA THR A 212 -13.49 -11.37 -7.87
C THR A 212 -14.56 -12.19 -8.59
N ALA A 213 -15.70 -11.59 -8.96
CA ALA A 213 -16.75 -12.25 -9.71
C ALA A 213 -16.31 -12.57 -11.16
N ASP A 214 -15.63 -11.61 -11.81
CA ASP A 214 -15.12 -11.76 -13.17
C ASP A 214 -14.01 -12.83 -13.26
N THR A 215 -13.20 -12.97 -12.21
CA THR A 215 -12.16 -14.01 -12.15
C THR A 215 -12.78 -15.41 -12.01
N LYS A 216 -13.86 -15.55 -11.25
CA LYS A 216 -14.55 -16.83 -11.05
C LYS A 216 -15.28 -17.30 -12.31
N SER A 217 -15.94 -16.39 -13.03
CA SER A 217 -16.65 -16.74 -14.28
C SER A 217 -15.69 -17.21 -15.38
N THR A 218 -14.50 -16.60 -15.47
CA THR A 218 -13.47 -16.98 -16.45
C THR A 218 -12.85 -18.34 -16.12
N SER A 219 -12.61 -18.62 -14.84
CA SER A 219 -11.92 -19.85 -14.40
C SER A 219 -12.79 -21.12 -14.45
N ALA A 220 -14.12 -20.97 -14.41
CA ALA A 220 -15.05 -22.12 -14.47
C ALA A 220 -15.02 -22.88 -15.82
N SER A 221 -14.46 -22.29 -16.87
CA SER A 221 -14.26 -22.97 -18.17
C SER A 221 -12.91 -23.68 -18.32
N ALA A 222 -11.99 -23.57 -17.34
CA ALA A 222 -10.67 -24.22 -17.37
C ALA A 222 -10.55 -25.22 -16.20
N LEU A 223 -11.07 -26.43 -16.41
CA LEU A 223 -11.21 -27.47 -15.38
C LEU A 223 -9.91 -28.26 -15.09
N VAL A 224 -9.73 -28.57 -13.80
CA VAL A 224 -8.96 -29.66 -13.17
C VAL A 224 -7.43 -29.55 -13.21
N SER A 225 -6.83 -28.95 -12.16
CA SER A 225 -5.75 -29.57 -11.37
C SER A 225 -5.36 -28.72 -10.15
N SER A 226 -5.06 -29.41 -9.05
CA SER A 226 -4.51 -28.95 -7.76
C SER A 226 -5.38 -28.07 -6.86
N SER A 227 -6.23 -28.75 -6.09
CA SER A 227 -6.85 -28.27 -4.85
C SER A 227 -5.79 -28.03 -3.77
N GLN A 228 -5.46 -26.78 -3.49
CA GLN A 228 -5.03 -26.32 -2.17
C GLN A 228 -5.73 -24.98 -1.88
N THR A 229 -6.96 -25.10 -1.37
CA THR A 229 -7.78 -24.02 -0.86
C THR A 229 -7.19 -23.55 0.47
N ARG A 230 -6.27 -22.56 0.41
CA ARG A 230 -6.19 -21.58 1.48
C ARG A 230 -7.22 -20.50 1.16
N ASP A 231 -8.48 -20.77 1.54
CA ASP A 231 -9.53 -19.77 1.76
C ASP A 231 -9.14 -18.87 2.95
N GLN A 232 -7.96 -18.24 2.89
CA GLN A 232 -7.70 -17.11 3.75
C GLN A 232 -8.48 -15.94 3.18
N ASP A 233 -9.56 -15.64 3.90
CA ASP A 233 -10.23 -14.36 4.12
C ASP A 233 -9.29 -13.15 3.93
N SER A 234 -8.85 -12.94 2.69
CA SER A 234 -7.93 -11.89 2.28
C SER A 234 -8.71 -10.59 2.12
N SER A 235 -9.58 -10.29 3.09
CA SER A 235 -10.22 -8.99 3.15
C SER A 235 -9.12 -7.98 3.43
N SER A 236 -8.70 -7.26 2.38
CA SER A 236 -7.80 -6.12 2.52
C SER A 236 -8.35 -5.23 3.62
N ILE A 237 -7.52 -4.90 4.62
CA ILE A 237 -7.96 -4.00 5.68
C ILE A 237 -8.10 -2.61 5.07
N ILE A 238 -9.34 -2.10 5.06
CA ILE A 238 -9.64 -0.76 4.55
C ILE A 238 -9.79 0.19 5.73
N ARG A 239 -9.05 1.29 5.71
CA ARG A 239 -9.14 2.38 6.69
C ARG A 239 -9.43 3.68 5.99
N CYS A 240 -10.23 4.52 6.62
CA CYS A 240 -10.65 5.82 6.10
C CYS A 240 -10.32 6.91 7.12
N ASN A 241 -10.32 8.16 6.66
CA ASN A 241 -10.26 9.34 7.53
C ASN A 241 -8.99 9.44 8.40
N MET A 242 -7.88 8.86 7.93
CA MET A 242 -6.58 8.98 8.60
C MET A 242 -5.71 10.03 7.90
N THR A 243 -4.97 10.80 8.68
CA THR A 243 -3.91 11.69 8.22
C THR A 243 -2.65 10.90 7.84
N ALA A 244 -1.72 11.53 7.11
CA ALA A 244 -0.45 10.90 6.76
C ALA A 244 0.35 10.45 8.00
N ASN A 245 0.37 11.27 9.06
CA ASN A 245 1.05 10.96 10.31
C ASN A 245 0.45 9.73 11.01
N GLU A 246 -0.87 9.62 11.08
CA GLU A 246 -1.55 8.49 11.72
C GLU A 246 -1.28 7.19 10.93
N ILE A 247 -1.34 7.23 9.60
CA ILE A 247 -1.04 6.06 8.75
C ILE A 247 0.40 5.62 8.95
N VAL A 248 1.34 6.57 8.96
CA VAL A 248 2.75 6.34 9.21
C VAL A 248 2.98 5.70 10.60
N GLN A 249 2.30 6.20 11.64
CA GLN A 249 2.38 5.63 12.99
C GLN A 249 1.80 4.21 13.04
N GLU A 250 0.66 3.96 12.38
CA GLU A 250 0.06 2.62 12.29
C GLU A 250 1.02 1.64 11.60
N ILE A 251 1.63 2.02 10.48
CA ILE A 251 2.60 1.17 9.77
C ILE A 251 3.82 0.88 10.67
N SER A 252 4.31 1.87 11.41
CA SER A 252 5.38 1.68 12.40
C SER A 252 5.00 0.67 13.47
N LEU A 253 3.78 0.74 14.01
CA LEU A 253 3.27 -0.23 15.00
C LEU A 253 3.15 -1.64 14.41
N LEU A 254 2.69 -1.78 13.16
CA LEU A 254 2.61 -3.08 12.48
C LEU A 254 3.99 -3.75 12.38
N VAL A 255 5.01 -3.00 11.98
CA VAL A 255 6.38 -3.52 11.87
C VAL A 255 6.94 -3.90 13.24
N GLN A 256 6.68 -3.10 14.28
CA GLN A 256 7.08 -3.42 15.65
C GLN A 256 6.40 -4.70 16.16
N GLN A 257 5.11 -4.90 15.86
CA GLN A 257 4.39 -6.12 16.23
C GLN A 257 4.94 -7.35 15.52
N GLN A 258 5.27 -7.25 14.23
CA GLN A 258 5.92 -8.34 13.48
C GLN A 258 7.29 -8.69 14.06
N GLN A 259 8.10 -7.68 14.41
CA GLN A 259 9.39 -7.91 15.06
C GLN A 259 9.24 -8.56 16.43
N LYS A 260 8.26 -8.13 17.24
CA LYS A 260 8.00 -8.71 18.56
C LYS A 260 7.57 -10.17 18.48
N ARG A 261 6.75 -10.54 17.50
CA ARG A 261 6.37 -11.95 17.25
C ARG A 261 7.60 -12.79 16.93
N LYS A 262 8.47 -12.30 16.04
CA LYS A 262 9.73 -12.96 15.71
C LYS A 262 10.66 -13.12 16.92
N ASP A 263 10.78 -12.11 17.77
CA ASP A 263 11.67 -12.16 18.94
C ASP A 263 11.18 -13.13 20.03
N ARG A 264 9.90 -13.48 20.06
CA ARG A 264 9.34 -14.38 21.07
C ARG A 264 9.58 -15.87 20.79
N GLY A 265 10.09 -16.22 19.61
CA GLY A 265 10.25 -17.63 19.22
C GLY A 265 8.93 -18.41 19.27
N GLU A 266 7.79 -17.72 19.08
CA GLU A 266 6.46 -18.35 18.97
C GLU A 266 6.31 -19.13 17.65
N ASP A 267 7.38 -19.26 16.85
CA ASP A 267 7.48 -20.21 15.74
C ASP A 267 8.15 -21.48 16.28
N ASP A 268 7.31 -22.41 16.71
CA ASP A 268 7.61 -23.65 17.45
C ASP A 268 8.70 -24.55 16.79
N ASP A 269 9.70 -24.92 17.61
CA ASP A 269 10.47 -26.18 17.73
C ASP A 269 10.98 -27.00 16.52
N ASP A 270 10.79 -26.59 15.27
CA ASP A 270 11.45 -27.27 14.14
C ASP A 270 12.86 -26.68 13.93
N ASP A 271 13.89 -27.47 14.30
CA ASP A 271 15.35 -27.25 14.19
C ASP A 271 15.88 -26.90 12.77
N ASP A 272 15.03 -26.47 11.84
CA ASP A 272 15.44 -26.01 10.52
C ASP A 272 15.91 -24.55 10.62
N ASP A 273 17.24 -24.39 10.57
CA ASP A 273 18.06 -23.16 10.67
C ASP A 273 17.75 -22.07 9.60
N SER A 274 16.58 -22.16 8.96
CA SER A 274 16.02 -21.19 8.04
C SER A 274 15.55 -19.95 8.80
N LYS A 275 16.48 -19.00 8.98
CA LYS A 275 16.19 -17.67 9.55
C LYS A 275 14.99 -17.03 8.86
N THR A 276 13.82 -17.06 9.48
CA THR A 276 12.60 -16.41 8.98
C THR A 276 12.83 -14.91 8.84
N THR A 277 12.98 -14.43 7.61
CA THR A 277 13.14 -13.00 7.31
C THR A 277 11.80 -12.29 7.50
N LEU A 278 11.79 -11.15 8.20
CA LEU A 278 10.57 -10.36 8.36
C LEU A 278 10.07 -9.88 6.99
N PRO A 279 8.74 -9.81 6.78
CA PRO A 279 8.19 -9.31 5.53
C PRO A 279 8.66 -7.87 5.27
N LEU A 280 8.88 -7.54 4.00
CA LEU A 280 9.11 -6.16 3.57
C LEU A 280 7.75 -5.48 3.37
N GLN A 281 7.54 -4.37 4.06
CA GLN A 281 6.35 -3.56 3.86
C GLN A 281 6.61 -2.54 2.75
N GLU A 282 5.84 -2.63 1.67
CA GLU A 282 5.92 -1.70 0.55
C GLU A 282 4.69 -0.81 0.53
N VAL A 283 4.89 0.49 0.75
CA VAL A 283 3.81 1.46 0.87
C VAL A 283 3.76 2.30 -0.39
N PHE A 284 2.69 2.17 -1.16
CA PHE A 284 2.46 2.93 -2.37
C PHE A 284 1.49 4.08 -2.09
N VAL A 285 1.98 5.32 -2.15
CA VAL A 285 1.21 6.54 -1.86
C VAL A 285 0.97 7.28 -3.17
N THR A 286 -0.31 7.43 -3.56
CA THR A 286 -0.67 8.10 -4.82
C THR A 286 -2.05 8.76 -4.81
N GLY A 287 -2.43 9.39 -5.93
CA GLY A 287 -3.74 10.02 -6.14
C GLY A 287 -3.76 11.54 -5.97
N SER A 288 -2.75 12.14 -5.34
CA SER A 288 -2.66 13.60 -5.17
C SER A 288 -1.26 14.04 -4.74
N LEU A 289 -0.76 15.16 -5.30
CA LEU A 289 0.49 15.78 -4.85
C LEU A 289 0.42 16.31 -3.41
N TYR A 290 -0.76 16.75 -2.95
CA TYR A 290 -0.94 17.21 -1.56
C TYR A 290 -0.77 16.05 -0.57
N LEU A 291 -1.33 14.88 -0.90
CA LEU A 291 -1.15 13.67 -0.10
C LEU A 291 0.32 13.29 -0.02
N VAL A 292 1.02 13.31 -1.17
CA VAL A 292 2.45 12.99 -1.21
C VAL A 292 3.27 13.99 -0.39
N GLY A 293 2.96 15.28 -0.46
CA GLY A 293 3.56 16.31 0.39
C GLY A 293 3.38 16.01 1.88
N SER A 294 2.15 15.70 2.32
CA SER A 294 1.87 15.30 3.70
C SER A 294 2.68 14.08 4.15
N PHE A 295 2.86 13.08 3.27
CA PHE A 295 3.71 11.92 3.57
C PHE A 295 5.19 12.27 3.65
N LEU A 296 5.71 13.12 2.76
CA LEU A 296 7.09 13.60 2.84
C LEU A 296 7.32 14.29 4.20
N THR A 297 6.41 15.16 4.63
CA THR A 297 6.47 15.81 5.94
C THR A 297 6.38 14.80 7.09
N ALA A 298 5.44 13.86 7.04
CA ALA A 298 5.28 12.82 8.07
C ALA A 298 6.50 11.89 8.19
N LEU A 299 7.22 11.69 7.09
CA LEU A 299 8.46 10.92 7.03
C LEU A 299 9.70 11.72 7.48
N GLY A 300 9.53 13.00 7.83
CA GLY A 300 10.64 13.89 8.18
C GLY A 300 11.56 14.19 7.00
N TRP A 301 11.06 14.06 5.77
CA TRP A 301 11.83 14.40 4.58
C TRP A 301 12.04 15.92 4.49
N THR A 302 13.25 16.30 4.13
CA THR A 302 13.67 17.69 3.90
C THR A 302 14.33 17.75 2.53
N GLU A 303 14.31 18.90 1.87
CA GLU A 303 14.94 19.03 0.54
C GLU A 303 16.44 18.67 0.57
N GLU A 304 17.12 19.03 1.67
CA GLU A 304 18.52 18.73 1.95
C GLU A 304 18.83 17.23 2.10
N SER A 305 17.84 16.37 2.37
CA SER A 305 18.04 14.93 2.52
C SER A 305 17.96 14.16 1.20
N SER A 306 17.77 14.86 0.08
CA SER A 306 17.82 14.26 -1.24
C SER A 306 19.27 13.94 -1.62
N PRO A 307 19.59 12.69 -2.03
CA PRO A 307 20.93 12.39 -2.55
C PRO A 307 21.18 13.26 -3.79
N THR A 308 22.28 14.01 -3.75
CA THR A 308 22.78 14.86 -4.86
C THR A 308 23.58 14.05 -5.87
#